data_AF-A0AAX3NTR2-F1
#
_entry.id   AF-A0AAX3NTR2-F1
#
_cell.length_a   1.000
_cell.length_b   1.000
_cell.length_c   1.000
_cell.angle_alpha   90.00
_cell.angle_beta   90.00
_cell.angle_gamma   90.00
#
_symmetry.space_group_name_H-M   'P 1'
#
loop_
_entity.id
_entity.type
_entity.pdbx_description
1 polymer ?
#
loop_
_entity_poly.entity_id
_entity_poly.type
_entity_poly.pdbx_seq_one_letter_code
_entity_poly.pdbx_strand_id
1 'polypeptide(L)' 'MNHIDLIRMNQQLENWKSISELADSYPQFSRSTLKTLFWKRDERPGLSRCARMVGKKLFVNVPMFGLWLGGQLPEQMGE' A
#
# COMPACT_ATOMS: atom_id res chain seq x y z
N MET A 1 10.47 8.63 10.48
CA MET A 1 10.24 9.09 9.09
C MET A 1 9.44 10.38 9.15
N ASN A 2 9.78 11.43 8.41
CA ASN A 2 9.05 12.68 8.53
C ASN A 2 7.69 12.57 7.83
N HIS A 3 6.64 13.15 8.41
CA HIS A 3 5.30 13.15 7.84
C HIS A 3 5.26 13.75 6.42
N ILE A 4 6.18 14.67 6.11
CA ILE A 4 6.34 15.29 4.78
C ILE A 4 6.74 14.25 3.72
N ASP A 5 7.57 13.26 4.07
CA ASP A 5 8.03 12.24 3.13
C ASP A 5 6.88 11.32 2.72
N LEU A 6 6.02 10.94 3.68
CA LEU A 6 4.82 10.15 3.41
C LEU A 6 3.84 10.89 2.49
N ILE A 7 3.64 12.20 2.71
CA ILE A 7 2.80 13.02 1.82
C ILE A 7 3.36 13.02 0.40
N ARG A 8 4.67 13.23 0.24
CA ARG A 8 5.32 13.24 -1.08
C ARG A 8 5.15 11.91 -1.81
N MET A 9 5.40 10.78 -1.14
CA MET A 9 5.21 9.45 -1.73
C MET A 9 3.76 9.20 -2.16
N ASN A 10 2.80 9.69 -1.37
CA ASN A 10 1.36 9.56 -1.64
C ASN A 10 0.94 10.41 -2.87
N GLN A 11 1.51 11.59 -3.05
CA GLN A 11 1.17 12.51 -4.14
C GLN A 11 1.79 12.13 -5.51
N GLN A 12 2.86 11.34 -5.51
CA GLN A 12 3.50 10.83 -6.72
C GLN A 12 2.65 9.75 -7.38
N LEU A 13 2.03 10.06 -8.52
CA LEU A 13 1.09 9.15 -9.22
C LEU A 13 1.78 7.88 -9.72
N GLU A 14 3.06 7.97 -10.08
CA GLU A 14 3.89 6.85 -10.51
C GLU A 14 4.07 5.75 -9.45
N ASN A 15 3.87 6.10 -8.17
CA ASN A 15 3.93 5.14 -7.06
C ASN A 15 2.67 4.27 -6.97
N TRP A 16 1.59 4.61 -7.67
CA TRP A 16 0.31 3.91 -7.59
C TRP A 16 0.18 2.85 -8.68
N LYS A 17 0.06 1.59 -8.27
CA LYS A 17 -0.15 0.45 -9.17
C LYS A 17 -1.43 -0.28 -8.83
N SER A 18 -2.13 -0.82 -9.83
CA SER A 18 -3.19 -1.79 -9.59
C SER A 18 -2.62 -3.08 -8.98
N ILE A 19 -3.47 -3.88 -8.34
CA ILE A 19 -3.07 -5.19 -7.81
C ILE A 19 -2.44 -6.08 -8.90
N SER A 20 -2.96 -6.02 -10.13
CA SER A 20 -2.40 -6.79 -11.25
C SER A 20 -0.97 -6.33 -11.56
N GLU A 21 -0.76 -5.04 -11.80
CA GLU A 21 0.56 -4.48 -12.11
C GLU A 21 1.57 -4.69 -10.99
N LEU A 22 1.11 -4.67 -9.73
CA LEU A 22 1.94 -4.96 -8.57
C LEU A 22 2.42 -6.42 -8.57
N ALA A 23 1.51 -7.38 -8.82
CA ALA A 23 1.85 -8.80 -8.90
C ALA A 23 2.80 -9.09 -10.09
N ASP A 24 2.58 -8.42 -11.22
CA ASP A 24 3.44 -8.55 -12.40
C ASP A 24 4.85 -7.97 -12.14
N SER A 25 4.94 -6.88 -11.38
CA SER A 25 6.22 -6.24 -11.01
C SER A 25 6.98 -7.00 -9.92
N TYR A 26 6.26 -7.69 -9.02
CA TYR A 26 6.81 -8.35 -7.83
C TYR A 26 6.25 -9.78 -7.69
N PRO A 27 6.80 -10.75 -8.44
CA PRO A 27 6.25 -12.10 -8.54
C PRO A 27 6.22 -12.90 -7.22
N GLN A 28 6.96 -12.46 -6.19
CA GLN A 28 6.87 -13.04 -4.85
C GLN A 28 5.49 -12.85 -4.21
N PHE A 29 4.70 -11.88 -4.70
CA PHE A 29 3.34 -11.64 -4.23
C PHE A 29 2.33 -12.11 -5.28
N SER A 30 1.58 -13.17 -4.96
CA SER A 30 0.50 -13.61 -5.84
C SER A 30 -0.66 -12.61 -5.84
N ARG A 31 -1.35 -12.53 -6.99
CA ARG A 31 -2.53 -11.66 -7.16
C ARG A 31 -3.64 -11.96 -6.15
N SER A 32 -3.87 -13.23 -5.83
CA SER A 32 -4.89 -13.66 -4.86
C SER A 32 -4.52 -13.26 -3.44
N THR A 33 -3.25 -13.41 -3.05
CA THR A 33 -2.75 -12.98 -1.74
C THR A 33 -2.90 -11.47 -1.58
N LEU A 34 -2.47 -10.68 -2.56
CA LEU A 34 -2.61 -9.22 -2.53
C LEU A 34 -4.07 -8.80 -2.45
N LYS A 35 -4.96 -9.41 -3.24
CA LYS A 35 -6.39 -9.11 -3.22
C LYS A 35 -7.01 -9.35 -1.84
N THR A 36 -6.73 -10.50 -1.22
CA THR A 36 -7.23 -10.82 0.12
C THR A 36 -6.66 -9.89 1.18
N LEU A 37 -5.35 -9.58 1.10
CA LEU A 37 -4.67 -8.68 2.03
C LEU A 37 -5.33 -7.29 2.02
N PHE A 38 -5.50 -6.70 0.83
CA PHE A 38 -6.07 -5.36 0.72
C PHE A 38 -7.59 -5.30 0.86
N TRP A 39 -8.29 -6.43 0.69
CA TRP A 39 -9.69 -6.54 1.06
C TRP A 39 -9.88 -6.32 2.56
N LYS A 40 -9.00 -6.91 3.37
CA LYS A 40 -8.97 -6.80 4.84
C LYS A 40 -8.08 -5.65 5.36
N ARG A 41 -7.84 -4.63 4.53
CA ARG A 41 -6.90 -3.56 4.88
C ARG A 41 -7.27 -2.76 6.12
N ASP A 42 -8.56 -2.69 6.44
CA ASP A 42 -9.06 -1.96 7.60
C ASP A 42 -8.85 -2.75 8.92
N GLU A 43 -8.58 -4.05 8.84
CA GLU A 43 -8.23 -4.90 9.98
C GLU A 43 -6.74 -4.79 10.37
N ARG A 44 -5.93 -4.10 9.56
CA ARG A 44 -4.47 -4.04 9.72
C ARG A 44 -4.00 -2.58 9.85
N PRO A 45 -3.37 -2.19 10.96
CA PRO A 45 -2.92 -0.82 11.17
C PRO A 45 -2.05 -0.32 10.02
N GLY A 46 -2.37 0.87 9.50
CA GLY A 46 -1.65 1.55 8.41
C GLY A 46 -1.86 0.98 7.00
N LEU A 47 -2.41 -0.22 6.83
CA LEU A 47 -2.52 -0.84 5.50
C LEU A 47 -3.53 -0.11 4.60
N SER A 48 -4.60 0.45 5.18
CA SER A 48 -5.57 1.26 4.45
C SER A 48 -4.97 2.55 3.88
N ARG A 49 -3.87 3.05 4.44
CA ARG A 49 -3.13 4.22 3.94
C ARG A 49 -2.36 3.91 2.65
N CYS A 50 -1.90 2.67 2.49
CA CYS A 50 -1.16 2.24 1.31
C CYS A 50 -2.05 2.04 0.08
N ALA A 51 -3.37 2.06 0.20
CA ALA A 51 -4.27 1.70 -0.89
C ALA A 51 -5.47 2.65 -1.03
N ARG A 52 -5.95 2.81 -2.26
CA ARG A 52 -7.11 3.65 -2.56
C ARG A 52 -7.99 3.06 -3.65
N MET A 53 -9.30 3.17 -3.47
CA MET A 53 -10.28 2.86 -4.50
C MET A 53 -10.42 4.04 -5.44
N VAL A 54 -10.26 3.80 -6.74
CA VAL A 54 -10.52 4.77 -7.81
C VAL A 54 -11.53 4.13 -8.77
N GLY A 55 -12.78 4.60 -8.70
CA GLY A 55 -13.92 3.93 -9.33
C GLY A 55 -14.10 2.51 -8.78
N LYS A 56 -13.96 1.49 -9.63
CA LYS A 56 -14.10 0.06 -9.26
C LYS A 56 -12.76 -0.66 -9.07
N LYS A 57 -11.63 0.04 -9.21
CA LYS A 57 -10.28 -0.55 -9.11
C LYS A 57 -9.59 -0.09 -7.84
N LEU A 58 -8.89 -1.01 -7.20
CA LEU A 58 -8.00 -0.70 -6.08
C LEU A 58 -6.59 -0.47 -6.61
N PHE A 59 -5.99 0.64 -6.18
CA PHE A 59 -4.60 0.98 -6.41
C PHE A 59 -3.83 0.94 -5.10
N VAL A 60 -2.56 0.57 -5.18
CA VAL A 60 -1.63 0.43 -4.07
C VAL A 60 -0.45 1.35 -4.33
N ASN A 61 -0.14 2.21 -3.36
CA ASN A 61 1.07 2.99 -3.33
C ASN A 61 2.24 2.08 -2.91
N VAL A 62 3.13 1.78 -3.86
CA VAL A 62 4.17 0.75 -3.70
C VAL A 62 5.19 1.09 -2.62
N PRO A 63 5.78 2.30 -2.57
CA PRO A 63 6.70 2.67 -1.49
C PRO A 63 6.05 2.58 -0.10
N MET A 64 4.80 3.08 0.04
CA MET A 64 4.09 3.00 1.31
C MET A 64 3.77 1.56 1.72
N PHE A 65 3.45 0.69 0.76
CA PHE A 65 3.27 -0.73 1.03
C PHE A 65 4.58 -1.39 1.48
N GLY A 66 5.72 -0.98 0.90
CA GLY A 66 7.05 -1.41 1.37
C GLY A 66 7.34 -1.00 2.81
N LEU A 67 7.03 0.26 3.17
CA LEU A 67 7.13 0.73 4.55
C LEU A 67 6.23 -0.07 5.50
N TRP A 68 5.01 -0.40 5.07
CA TRP A 68 4.08 -1.21 5.85
C TRP A 68 4.60 -2.63 6.09
N LEU A 69 5.19 -3.27 5.06
CA LEU A 69 5.85 -4.58 5.21
C LEU A 69 7.00 -4.52 6.20
N GLY A 70 7.72 -3.40 6.26
CA GLY A 70 8.79 -3.16 7.23
C GLY A 70 8.32 -2.72 8.62
N GLY A 71 7.03 -2.53 8.85
CA GLY A 71 6.50 -2.04 10.13
C GLY A 71 6.82 -0.57 10.43
N GLN A 72 7.08 0.24 9.39
CA GLN A 72 7.60 1.61 9.52
C GLN A 72 6.54 2.70 9.36
N LEU A 73 5.26 2.34 9.20
CA LEU A 73 4.20 3.33 9.22
C LEU A 73 3.89 3.77 10.65
N PRO A 74 3.57 5.05 10.89
CA PRO A 74 3.23 5.56 12.24
C PRO A 74 2.17 4.70 12.95
N GLU A 75 1.14 4.27 12.21
CA GLU A 75 0.06 3.44 12.75
C GLU A 75 0.50 2.06 13.26
N GLN A 76 1.67 1.57 12.85
CA GLN A 76 2.24 0.30 13.32
C GLN A 76 3.19 0.48 14.52
N MET A 77 3.64 1.71 14.77
CA MET A 77 4.61 2.03 15.82
C MET A 77 3.96 2.51 17.13
N GLY A 78 2.64 2.72 17.14
CA GLY A 78 1.90 3.15 18.33
C GLY A 78 1.97 4.65 18.63
N GLU A 79 2.30 5.46 17.62
CA GLU A 79 2.21 6.94 17.66
C GLU A 79 0.86 7.46 17.16
#